data_AF-A0A6P7T0Z0-F1
#
_entry.id   AF-A0A6P7T0Z0-F1
#
_cell.length_a   1.000
_cell.length_b   1.000
_cell.length_c   1.000
_cell.angle_alpha   90.00
_cell.angle_beta   90.00
_cell.angle_gamma   90.00
#
_symmetry.space_group_name_H-M   'P 1'
#
loop_
_entity.id
_entity.type
_entity.pdbx_description
1 polymer ?
#
loop_
_entity_poly.entity_id
_entity_poly.type
_entity_poly.pdbx_seq_one_letter_code
_entity_poly.pdbx_strand_id
1 'polypeptide(L)'
;MLAWFSNDITTCWLLNTPLWVLFLLFGRCSAYGKQIENCATLQGVWYNQLGSQLILSGHKHGTLEGEYRTSVEVEIGDAGHSHSIVVGTAPKSPGAAFGFSVVWSHGRSTTIWTGQCVVCLGGHEKLLTTWLLHSQASSCDDKWKSNRIGRDIFTRYEQKPGPRKEKDTHVPERPSNYSSSSDKSMKPLVKLSNLPESATPPCKLEGTWYNELGSEVILKQDNAGIIKGEYRTAVEQSPGAAGNTHSLVHGIGNFHEPNSTFGFHVVWRNGESVTGFVGQCHSTCALEQMDTLEMRWILWQSIDKCQDHWRSTLYGVNTFTRYEQAAGPRKAENVHVPNRAGEDIKPIEPISASCCHGASFLSLLFILLLVAL
;
A
#
# COMPACT_ATOMS: atom_id res chain seq x y z
N MET A 1 -15.16 -57.23 -34.72
CA MET A 1 -14.46 -58.28 -33.94
C MET A 1 -13.35 -58.81 -34.83
N LEU A 2 -12.11 -58.67 -34.35
CA LEU A 2 -10.86 -59.31 -34.82
C LEU A 2 -10.29 -58.87 -36.20
N ALA A 3 -9.16 -58.17 -36.09
CA ALA A 3 -8.13 -58.04 -37.13
C ALA A 3 -7.36 -59.36 -37.30
N TRP A 4 -6.66 -59.54 -38.42
CA TRP A 4 -5.26 -59.98 -38.48
C TRP A 4 -4.71 -59.83 -39.93
N PHE A 5 -3.38 -59.64 -39.99
CA PHE A 5 -2.53 -59.15 -41.08
C PHE A 5 -2.20 -60.18 -42.17
N SER A 6 -1.81 -59.70 -43.37
CA SER A 6 -0.52 -60.10 -43.99
C SER A 6 -0.10 -59.13 -45.10
N ASN A 7 1.19 -58.79 -45.10
CA ASN A 7 1.89 -57.94 -46.05
C ASN A 7 2.00 -58.62 -47.42
N ASP A 8 1.97 -57.82 -48.49
CA ASP A 8 2.84 -58.11 -49.63
C ASP A 8 3.29 -56.87 -50.39
N ILE A 9 4.54 -56.96 -50.82
CA ILE A 9 5.38 -55.93 -51.43
C ILE A 9 4.98 -55.77 -52.89
N THR A 10 4.80 -54.54 -53.37
CA THR A 10 5.01 -54.24 -54.80
C THR A 10 5.58 -52.85 -55.00
N THR A 11 6.65 -52.86 -55.76
CA THR A 11 7.55 -51.79 -56.17
C THR A 11 6.83 -50.67 -56.93
N CYS A 12 7.19 -49.41 -56.65
CA CYS A 12 7.07 -48.36 -57.66
C CYS A 12 8.23 -47.37 -57.57
N TRP A 13 8.59 -46.89 -58.76
CA TRP A 13 9.90 -46.47 -59.17
C TRP A 13 10.31 -45.08 -58.69
N LEU A 14 11.63 -44.93 -58.56
CA LEU A 14 12.36 -43.67 -58.40
C LEU A 14 11.91 -42.63 -59.44
N LEU A 15 11.36 -41.50 -58.96
CA LEU A 15 11.44 -40.23 -59.66
C LEU A 15 12.08 -39.20 -58.75
N ASN A 16 13.28 -38.84 -59.18
CA ASN A 16 14.23 -37.91 -58.63
C ASN A 16 13.56 -36.55 -58.36
N THR A 17 13.30 -36.23 -57.10
CA THR A 17 12.97 -34.85 -56.70
C THR A 17 14.03 -34.38 -55.70
N PRO A 18 14.69 -33.24 -55.95
CA PRO A 18 15.76 -32.76 -55.09
C PRO A 18 15.17 -32.34 -53.74
N LEU A 19 15.82 -32.79 -52.66
CA LEU A 19 15.48 -32.60 -51.24
C LEU A 19 15.35 -31.13 -50.76
N TRP A 20 15.38 -30.16 -51.66
CA TRP A 20 15.30 -28.73 -51.36
C TRP A 20 13.88 -28.17 -51.47
N VAL A 21 12.91 -28.90 -52.05
CA VAL A 21 11.53 -28.41 -52.23
C VAL A 21 10.65 -28.68 -51.00
N LEU A 22 11.06 -29.54 -50.07
CA LEU A 22 10.31 -29.77 -48.81
C LEU A 22 10.60 -28.74 -47.70
N PHE A 23 11.48 -27.76 -47.91
CA PHE A 23 11.76 -26.70 -46.94
C PHE A 23 10.85 -25.47 -47.07
N LEU A 24 9.95 -25.44 -48.07
CA LEU A 24 9.08 -24.29 -48.32
C LEU A 24 7.61 -24.48 -47.88
N LEU A 25 7.24 -25.60 -47.25
CA LEU A 25 5.83 -25.83 -46.87
C LEU A 25 5.56 -26.17 -45.39
N PHE A 26 6.55 -26.43 -44.54
CA PHE A 26 6.32 -26.58 -43.11
C PHE A 26 7.51 -26.02 -42.32
N GLY A 27 7.34 -24.83 -41.73
CA GLY A 27 8.43 -24.26 -40.94
C GLY A 27 8.29 -22.84 -40.42
N ARG A 28 7.13 -22.17 -40.54
CA ARG A 28 6.83 -21.05 -39.62
C ARG A 28 6.12 -21.62 -38.40
N CYS A 29 6.88 -22.29 -37.56
CA CYS A 29 6.54 -22.30 -36.14
C CYS A 29 6.79 -20.86 -35.66
N SER A 30 5.80 -19.99 -35.87
CA SER A 30 5.73 -18.74 -35.11
C SER A 30 5.63 -19.17 -33.67
N ALA A 31 6.74 -19.14 -32.95
CA ALA A 31 6.71 -19.03 -31.52
C ALA A 31 5.94 -17.75 -31.22
N TYR A 32 4.62 -17.88 -31.05
CA TYR A 32 3.80 -16.94 -30.29
C TYR A 32 4.26 -17.08 -28.82
N GLY A 33 5.50 -16.70 -28.56
CA GLY A 33 5.89 -16.26 -27.23
C GLY A 33 5.02 -15.05 -26.98
N LYS A 34 4.04 -15.18 -26.07
CA LYS A 34 3.22 -14.07 -25.59
C LYS A 34 4.20 -12.96 -25.21
N GLN A 35 4.29 -11.92 -26.03
CA GLN A 35 5.12 -10.76 -25.75
C GLN A 35 4.59 -10.21 -24.43
N ILE A 36 5.36 -10.36 -23.35
CA ILE A 36 5.00 -9.80 -22.06
C ILE A 36 5.01 -8.29 -22.30
N GLU A 37 3.83 -7.68 -22.26
CA GLU A 37 3.71 -6.24 -22.32
C GLU A 37 4.50 -5.65 -21.14
N ASN A 38 5.39 -4.71 -21.45
CA ASN A 38 6.14 -4.04 -20.41
C ASN A 38 5.21 -3.30 -19.44
N CYS A 39 5.52 -3.41 -18.16
CA CYS A 39 4.78 -2.98 -16.99
C CYS A 39 3.38 -3.58 -16.85
N ALA A 40 3.09 -4.68 -17.54
CA ALA A 40 1.82 -5.40 -17.39
C ALA A 40 1.69 -6.10 -16.04
N THR A 41 2.81 -6.38 -15.36
CA THR A 41 2.81 -6.96 -14.01
C THR A 41 4.02 -6.53 -13.21
N LEU A 42 3.82 -6.23 -11.93
CA LEU A 42 4.93 -6.01 -10.98
C LEU A 42 5.44 -7.34 -10.39
N GLN A 43 4.75 -8.46 -10.65
CA GLN A 43 5.13 -9.76 -10.10
C GLN A 43 6.54 -10.17 -10.51
N GLY A 44 7.22 -10.89 -9.63
CA GLY A 44 8.56 -11.45 -9.85
C GLY A 44 9.62 -10.73 -9.03
N VAL A 45 10.88 -10.90 -9.45
CA VAL A 45 12.04 -10.40 -8.72
C VAL A 45 12.51 -9.06 -9.28
N TRP A 46 12.95 -8.20 -8.38
CA TRP A 46 13.43 -6.85 -8.62
C TRP A 46 14.66 -6.58 -7.74
N TYR A 47 15.63 -5.85 -8.27
CA TYR A 47 16.88 -5.50 -7.58
C TYR A 47 17.12 -4.00 -7.63
N ASN A 48 17.47 -3.39 -6.49
CA ASN A 48 17.82 -1.97 -6.48
C ASN A 48 19.33 -1.73 -6.63
N GLN A 49 19.70 -0.46 -6.76
CA GLN A 49 21.09 0.02 -6.90
C GLN A 49 21.96 -0.20 -5.65
N LEU A 50 21.37 -0.62 -4.53
CA LEU A 50 22.07 -0.94 -3.29
C LEU A 50 22.35 -2.44 -3.16
N GLY A 51 21.80 -3.28 -4.04
CA GLY A 51 21.93 -4.74 -3.98
C GLY A 51 20.78 -5.44 -3.26
N SER A 52 19.77 -4.72 -2.79
CA SER A 52 18.57 -5.28 -2.16
C SER A 52 17.71 -6.04 -3.17
N GLN A 53 17.01 -7.08 -2.70
CA GLN A 53 16.10 -7.92 -3.49
C GLN A 53 14.66 -7.71 -3.03
N LEU A 54 13.77 -7.41 -3.96
CA LEU A 54 12.32 -7.32 -3.78
C LEU A 54 11.67 -8.44 -4.60
N ILE A 55 10.84 -9.27 -3.96
CA ILE A 55 10.13 -10.38 -4.60
C ILE A 55 8.63 -10.15 -4.41
N LEU A 56 7.90 -9.94 -5.51
CA LEU A 56 6.47 -9.67 -5.52
C LEU A 56 5.70 -10.91 -5.98
N SER A 57 4.76 -11.40 -5.14
CA SER A 57 4.04 -12.66 -5.35
C SER A 57 2.74 -12.52 -6.15
N GLY A 58 2.34 -11.30 -6.53
CA GLY A 58 1.24 -11.02 -7.46
C GLY A 58 0.13 -10.15 -6.86
N HIS A 59 -0.78 -9.68 -7.71
CA HIS A 59 -1.84 -8.75 -7.34
C HIS A 59 -3.17 -9.47 -7.08
N LYS A 60 -3.66 -9.47 -5.83
CA LYS A 60 -5.06 -9.86 -5.55
C LYS A 60 -5.86 -8.60 -5.30
N HIS A 61 -6.84 -8.30 -6.13
CA HIS A 61 -7.78 -7.18 -5.93
C HIS A 61 -7.11 -5.81 -5.68
N GLY A 62 -5.98 -5.51 -6.35
CA GLY A 62 -5.29 -4.22 -6.20
C GLY A 62 -4.33 -4.15 -5.00
N THR A 63 -4.13 -5.26 -4.27
CA THR A 63 -3.08 -5.38 -3.25
C THR A 63 -1.75 -5.77 -3.88
N LEU A 64 -0.66 -5.46 -3.17
CA LEU A 64 0.68 -5.92 -3.46
C LEU A 64 1.23 -6.65 -2.24
N GLU A 65 1.77 -7.84 -2.44
CA GLU A 65 2.36 -8.68 -1.41
C GLU A 65 3.71 -9.23 -1.88
N GLY A 66 4.60 -9.52 -0.94
CA GLY A 66 5.93 -10.02 -1.27
C GLY A 66 6.88 -10.11 -0.09
N GLU A 67 8.16 -10.21 -0.43
CA GLU A 67 9.27 -10.23 0.53
C GLU A 67 10.35 -9.23 0.10
N TYR A 68 10.97 -8.57 1.06
CA TYR A 68 12.09 -7.67 0.88
C TYR A 68 13.31 -8.18 1.64
N ARG A 69 14.48 -8.13 0.99
CA ARG A 69 15.79 -8.45 1.56
C ARG A 69 16.71 -7.27 1.32
N THR A 70 17.03 -6.53 2.37
CA THR A 70 17.89 -5.35 2.26
C THR A 70 19.37 -5.72 2.20
N SER A 71 20.13 -5.03 1.36
CA SER A 71 21.60 -5.12 1.34
C SER A 71 22.28 -4.07 2.23
N VAL A 72 21.51 -3.22 2.91
CA VAL A 72 22.04 -2.17 3.79
C VAL A 72 21.21 -2.06 5.07
N GLU A 73 21.88 -1.68 6.14
CA GLU A 73 21.29 -1.28 7.41
C GLU A 73 22.16 -0.19 8.07
N VAL A 74 21.60 0.57 9.01
CA VAL A 74 22.36 1.63 9.70
C VAL A 74 23.25 0.99 10.76
N GLU A 75 22.64 0.21 11.66
CA GLU A 75 23.33 -0.63 12.62
C GLU A 75 23.01 -2.10 12.38
N ILE A 76 23.93 -2.97 12.82
CA ILE A 76 23.80 -4.42 12.66
C ILE A 76 22.53 -4.91 13.36
N GLY A 77 21.60 -5.48 12.60
CA GLY A 77 20.33 -6.02 13.10
C GLY A 77 19.13 -5.07 13.02
N ASP A 78 19.31 -3.85 12.51
CA ASP A 78 18.20 -2.92 12.28
C ASP A 78 17.21 -3.45 11.24
N ALA A 79 17.69 -4.22 10.26
CA ALA A 79 16.84 -4.88 9.28
C ALA A 79 16.11 -6.12 9.84
N GLY A 80 16.48 -6.58 11.05
CA GLY A 80 16.08 -7.87 11.59
C GLY A 80 17.02 -9.01 11.17
N HIS A 81 16.58 -10.25 11.35
CA HIS A 81 17.39 -11.45 11.08
C HIS A 81 16.85 -12.31 9.93
N SER A 82 15.70 -11.94 9.36
CA SER A 82 15.03 -12.63 8.27
C SER A 82 14.63 -11.66 7.17
N HIS A 83 14.08 -12.19 6.07
CA HIS A 83 13.40 -11.35 5.09
C HIS A 83 12.22 -10.63 5.76
N SER A 84 11.86 -9.47 5.22
CA SER A 84 10.74 -8.68 5.69
C SER A 84 9.55 -8.83 4.76
N ILE A 85 8.33 -8.77 5.30
CA ILE A 85 7.10 -8.87 4.52
C ILE A 85 6.83 -7.52 3.83
N VAL A 86 6.45 -7.59 2.55
CA VAL A 86 6.01 -6.45 1.75
C VAL A 86 4.50 -6.46 1.69
N VAL A 87 3.88 -5.31 2.01
CA VAL A 87 2.44 -5.09 1.88
C VAL A 87 2.19 -3.74 1.24
N GLY A 88 1.33 -3.70 0.23
CA GLY A 88 1.08 -2.49 -0.52
C GLY A 88 -0.15 -2.55 -1.41
N THR A 89 -0.19 -1.64 -2.37
CA THR A 89 -1.25 -1.50 -3.35
C THR A 89 -0.66 -1.20 -4.72
N ALA A 90 -1.26 -1.81 -5.74
CA ALA A 90 -0.90 -1.62 -7.12
C ALA A 90 -2.15 -1.89 -7.98
N PRO A 91 -2.71 -0.87 -8.64
CA PRO A 91 -3.79 -1.05 -9.59
C PRO A 91 -3.39 -1.99 -10.73
N LYS A 92 -4.38 -2.61 -11.37
CA LYS A 92 -4.15 -3.57 -12.47
C LYS A 92 -3.75 -2.90 -13.79
N SER A 93 -3.83 -1.57 -13.88
CA SER A 93 -3.46 -0.81 -15.07
C SER A 93 -1.93 -0.87 -15.27
N PRO A 94 -1.45 -1.25 -16.47
CA PRO A 94 -0.03 -1.17 -16.79
C PRO A 94 0.51 0.25 -16.55
N GLY A 95 1.64 0.33 -15.85
CA GLY A 95 2.25 1.62 -15.52
C GLY A 95 1.43 2.47 -14.55
N ALA A 96 0.47 1.92 -13.82
CA ALA A 96 -0.16 2.63 -12.71
C ALA A 96 0.83 2.95 -11.59
N ALA A 97 0.58 4.05 -10.88
CA ALA A 97 1.28 4.34 -9.64
C ALA A 97 0.95 3.27 -8.59
N PHE A 98 1.97 2.82 -7.86
CA PHE A 98 1.88 1.80 -6.82
C PHE A 98 2.64 2.26 -5.57
N GLY A 99 2.34 1.63 -4.45
CA GLY A 99 3.14 1.81 -3.24
C GLY A 99 3.17 0.57 -2.37
N PHE A 100 4.23 0.41 -1.59
CA PHE A 100 4.40 -0.70 -0.68
C PHE A 100 5.20 -0.31 0.56
N SER A 101 4.94 -1.02 1.65
CA SER A 101 5.53 -0.83 2.96
C SER A 101 6.36 -2.06 3.34
N VAL A 102 7.41 -1.83 4.11
CA VAL A 102 8.16 -2.84 4.83
C VAL A 102 8.33 -2.39 6.28
N VAL A 103 8.00 -3.27 7.23
CA VAL A 103 8.23 -3.05 8.66
C VAL A 103 9.49 -3.80 9.08
N TRP A 104 10.42 -3.08 9.71
CA TRP A 104 11.72 -3.59 10.13
C TRP A 104 11.76 -3.87 11.62
N SER A 105 12.50 -4.91 12.01
CA SER A 105 12.82 -5.23 13.41
C SER A 105 11.60 -5.10 14.33
N HIS A 106 10.51 -5.79 13.98
CA HIS A 106 9.25 -5.77 14.75
C HIS A 106 8.70 -4.36 15.00
N GLY A 107 8.71 -3.47 14.00
CA GLY A 107 8.08 -2.14 14.12
C GLY A 107 8.94 -1.07 14.79
N ARG A 108 10.25 -1.29 14.91
CA ARG A 108 11.20 -0.24 15.30
C ARG A 108 11.43 0.77 14.19
N SER A 109 11.22 0.39 12.94
CA SER A 109 11.11 1.33 11.84
C SER A 109 10.24 0.77 10.71
N THR A 110 9.69 1.65 9.89
CA THR A 110 8.90 1.29 8.71
C THR A 110 9.38 2.13 7.54
N THR A 111 9.49 1.51 6.37
CA THR A 111 9.76 2.22 5.12
C THR A 111 8.59 2.04 4.17
N ILE A 112 8.16 3.13 3.56
CA ILE A 112 7.20 3.12 2.45
C ILE A 112 7.93 3.50 1.17
N TRP A 113 7.51 2.91 0.05
CA TRP A 113 7.91 3.29 -1.30
C TRP A 113 6.66 3.66 -2.07
N THR A 114 6.71 4.76 -2.81
CA THR A 114 5.73 5.10 -3.84
C THR A 114 6.43 5.26 -5.16
N GLY A 115 5.83 4.75 -6.23
CA GLY A 115 6.49 4.74 -7.51
C GLY A 115 5.60 4.29 -8.65
N GLN A 116 6.24 4.06 -9.79
CA GLN A 116 5.60 3.58 -11.01
C GLN A 116 6.57 2.70 -11.79
N CYS A 117 6.02 1.67 -12.45
CA CYS A 117 6.78 0.91 -13.43
C CYS A 117 6.79 1.69 -14.76
N VAL A 118 7.98 1.93 -15.29
CA VAL A 118 8.17 2.61 -16.57
C VAL A 118 9.19 1.88 -17.42
N VAL A 119 9.08 2.05 -18.73
CA VAL A 119 10.11 1.61 -19.69
C VAL A 119 10.97 2.81 -20.04
N CYS A 120 12.25 2.72 -19.70
CA CYS A 120 13.21 3.78 -20.01
C CYS A 120 13.99 3.43 -21.30
N LEU A 121 14.87 4.35 -21.72
CA LEU A 121 15.82 4.09 -22.81
C LEU A 121 16.56 2.76 -22.56
N GLY A 122 16.59 1.90 -23.59
CA GLY A 122 17.07 0.52 -23.50
C GLY A 122 15.96 -0.54 -23.46
N GLY A 123 14.68 -0.15 -23.36
CA GLY A 123 13.54 -1.06 -23.52
C GLY A 123 13.25 -1.96 -22.31
N HIS A 124 14.02 -1.82 -21.23
CA HIS A 124 13.83 -2.56 -19.99
C HIS A 124 12.91 -1.81 -19.02
N GLU A 125 12.01 -2.56 -18.38
CA GLU A 125 11.20 -2.07 -17.27
C GLU A 125 12.07 -1.67 -16.07
N LYS A 126 11.68 -0.57 -15.42
CA LYS A 126 12.25 -0.11 -14.16
C LYS A 126 11.13 0.29 -13.23
N LEU A 127 11.27 0.00 -11.94
CA LEU A 127 10.47 0.63 -10.90
C LEU A 127 11.20 1.87 -10.44
N LEU A 128 10.65 3.04 -10.74
CA LEU A 128 11.14 4.29 -10.19
C LEU A 128 10.36 4.58 -8.91
N THR A 129 11.06 4.70 -7.79
CA THR A 129 10.43 4.85 -6.48
C THR A 129 11.13 5.90 -5.64
N THR A 130 10.35 6.70 -4.92
CA THR A 130 10.84 7.46 -3.76
C THR A 130 10.42 6.70 -2.52
N TRP A 131 11.25 6.70 -1.49
CA TRP A 131 10.94 6.07 -0.22
C TRP A 131 11.04 7.03 0.95
N LEU A 132 10.24 6.76 1.98
CA LEU A 132 10.33 7.42 3.27
C LEU A 132 10.44 6.37 4.37
N LEU A 133 11.47 6.48 5.19
CA LEU A 133 11.71 5.63 6.35
C LEU A 133 11.39 6.43 7.62
N HIS A 134 10.56 5.87 8.47
CA HIS A 134 10.28 6.37 9.81
C HIS A 134 10.86 5.43 10.86
N SER A 135 11.79 5.94 11.66
CA SER A 135 12.32 5.27 12.86
C SER A 135 11.47 5.64 14.07
N GLN A 136 11.17 4.65 14.91
CA GLN A 136 10.47 4.84 16.16
C GLN A 136 11.19 5.91 17.01
N ALA A 137 10.44 6.88 17.51
CA ALA A 137 10.93 7.85 18.48
C ALA A 137 10.54 7.38 19.88
N SER A 138 11.51 7.27 20.78
CA SER A 138 11.29 6.98 22.20
C SER A 138 10.65 8.14 22.96
N SER A 139 10.74 9.36 22.43
CA SER A 139 10.26 10.57 23.07
C SER A 139 9.76 11.59 22.04
N CYS A 140 9.05 12.60 22.51
CA CYS A 140 8.57 13.69 21.67
C CYS A 140 9.73 14.53 21.10
N ASP A 141 10.79 14.70 21.89
CA ASP A 141 12.00 15.44 21.51
C ASP A 141 12.80 14.72 20.42
N ASP A 142 12.63 13.41 20.25
CA ASP A 142 13.33 12.63 19.24
C ASP A 142 12.60 12.57 17.89
N LYS A 143 11.33 13.00 17.81
CA LYS A 143 10.52 12.86 16.60
C LYS A 143 11.09 13.58 15.38
N TRP A 144 11.71 14.73 15.58
CA TRP A 144 12.19 15.57 14.48
C TRP A 144 13.23 14.85 13.61
N LYS A 145 14.00 13.92 14.19
CA LYS A 145 15.04 13.13 13.51
C LYS A 145 14.58 11.74 13.08
N SER A 146 13.29 11.40 13.24
CA SER A 146 12.78 10.06 12.95
C SER A 146 12.73 9.71 11.47
N ASN A 147 12.91 10.66 10.56
CA ASN A 147 12.57 10.46 9.15
C ASN A 147 13.77 10.57 8.24
N ARG A 148 13.86 9.64 7.30
CA ARG A 148 14.82 9.65 6.18
C ARG A 148 14.04 9.51 4.88
N ILE A 149 14.54 10.13 3.83
CA ILE A 149 13.96 10.07 2.49
C ILE A 149 15.04 9.73 1.48
N GLY A 150 14.69 8.99 0.45
CA GLY A 150 15.61 8.66 -0.62
C GLY A 150 14.89 8.06 -1.82
N ARG A 151 15.66 7.50 -2.75
CA ARG A 151 15.14 7.01 -4.02
C ARG A 151 15.77 5.68 -4.36
N ASP A 152 14.94 4.75 -4.81
CA ASP A 152 15.38 3.45 -5.30
C ASP A 152 14.92 3.24 -6.74
N ILE A 153 15.80 2.65 -7.54
CA ILE A 153 15.51 2.23 -8.91
C ILE A 153 15.66 0.72 -8.94
N PHE A 154 14.53 0.03 -9.09
CA PHE A 154 14.53 -1.42 -9.19
C PHE A 154 14.53 -1.88 -10.65
N THR A 155 15.32 -2.90 -10.94
CA THR A 155 15.45 -3.54 -12.25
C THR A 155 15.21 -5.03 -12.14
N ARG A 156 14.84 -5.68 -13.25
CA ARG A 156 14.69 -7.14 -13.32
C ARG A 156 16.02 -7.90 -13.22
N TYR A 157 17.13 -7.22 -13.51
CA TYR A 157 18.48 -7.78 -13.41
C TYR A 157 19.21 -7.22 -12.19
N GLU A 158 20.15 -8.00 -11.69
CA GLU A 158 20.98 -7.65 -10.55
C GLU A 158 21.96 -6.51 -10.90
N GLN A 159 21.97 -5.45 -10.09
CA GLN A 159 22.88 -4.30 -10.28
C GLN A 159 24.12 -4.39 -9.37
N LYS A 160 23.97 -4.99 -8.19
CA LYS A 160 25.02 -5.24 -7.20
C LYS A 160 24.75 -6.54 -6.44
N PRO A 161 25.80 -7.22 -5.95
CA PRO A 161 25.65 -8.32 -5.00
C PRO A 161 24.88 -7.89 -3.75
N GLY A 162 24.18 -8.84 -3.14
CA GLY A 162 23.47 -8.62 -1.88
C GLY A 162 22.75 -9.90 -1.44
N PRO A 163 21.90 -9.83 -0.41
CA PRO A 163 21.17 -10.99 0.09
C PRO A 163 20.14 -11.53 -0.90
N ARG A 164 20.03 -12.84 -1.00
CA ARG A 164 19.26 -13.55 -2.02
C ARG A 164 18.47 -14.70 -1.40
N LYS A 165 17.17 -14.77 -1.75
CA LYS A 165 16.29 -15.86 -1.33
C LYS A 165 16.87 -17.23 -1.71
N GLU A 166 17.36 -17.36 -2.93
CA GLU A 166 17.91 -18.61 -3.47
C GLU A 166 19.22 -19.05 -2.82
N LYS A 167 19.93 -18.14 -2.14
CA LYS A 167 21.15 -18.43 -1.36
C LYS A 167 20.89 -18.53 0.14
N ASP A 168 19.62 -18.47 0.55
CA ASP A 168 19.19 -18.39 1.95
C ASP A 168 19.87 -17.25 2.74
N THR A 169 20.17 -16.14 2.06
CA THR A 169 20.67 -14.91 2.69
C THR A 169 19.53 -13.90 2.76
N HIS A 170 19.43 -13.17 3.86
CA HIS A 170 18.24 -12.36 4.16
C HIS A 170 18.54 -10.88 4.37
N VAL A 171 19.63 -10.61 5.07
CA VAL A 171 20.07 -9.28 5.51
C VAL A 171 21.58 -9.17 5.30
N PRO A 172 22.19 -7.96 5.42
CA PRO A 172 23.62 -7.77 5.21
C PRO A 172 24.46 -8.72 6.10
N GLU A 173 25.57 -9.22 5.56
CA GLU A 173 26.42 -10.16 6.30
C GLU A 173 27.01 -9.51 7.56
N ARG A 174 26.89 -10.23 8.69
CA ARG A 174 27.52 -9.86 9.96
C ARG A 174 29.03 -10.08 9.85
N PRO A 175 29.89 -9.07 10.09
CA PRO A 175 31.33 -9.28 10.10
C PRO A 175 31.73 -10.34 11.13
N SER A 176 32.53 -11.33 10.73
CA SER A 176 32.96 -12.47 11.57
C SER A 176 33.75 -12.05 12.82
N ASN A 177 34.38 -10.87 12.80
CA ASN A 177 35.16 -10.33 13.91
C ASN A 177 34.28 -9.55 14.92
N TYR A 178 32.98 -9.42 14.67
CA TYR A 178 32.06 -8.73 15.55
C TYR A 178 31.49 -9.74 16.57
N SER A 179 32.16 -9.88 17.72
CA SER A 179 31.60 -10.63 18.84
C SER A 179 30.28 -9.99 19.24
N SER A 180 29.23 -10.80 19.41
CA SER A 180 27.91 -10.39 19.87
C SER A 180 27.96 -9.89 21.31
N SER A 181 28.56 -8.72 21.54
CA SER A 181 28.42 -7.96 22.78
C SER A 181 27.02 -7.35 22.88
N SER A 182 26.37 -7.07 21.74
CA SER A 182 25.04 -6.44 21.71
C SER A 182 23.87 -7.41 21.89
N ASP A 183 24.09 -8.72 21.73
CA ASP A 183 23.06 -9.75 22.00
C ASP A 183 22.87 -10.01 23.52
N LYS A 184 23.69 -9.35 24.37
CA LYS A 184 23.54 -9.34 25.82
C LYS A 184 23.38 -7.94 26.43
N SER A 185 23.26 -6.87 25.63
CA SER A 185 23.28 -5.51 26.18
C SER A 185 22.34 -4.48 25.55
N MET A 186 21.37 -4.85 24.71
CA MET A 186 20.09 -4.11 24.75
C MET A 186 19.25 -4.66 25.90
N LYS A 187 19.76 -4.50 27.13
CA LYS A 187 18.83 -4.23 28.22
C LYS A 187 18.11 -2.95 27.78
N PRO A 188 16.77 -2.91 27.80
CA PRO A 188 16.07 -1.69 27.45
C PRO A 188 16.69 -0.56 28.28
N LEU A 189 17.08 0.55 27.62
CA LEU A 189 17.80 1.66 28.26
C LEU A 189 17.00 2.33 29.39
N VAL A 190 15.79 1.85 29.65
CA VAL A 190 15.14 1.86 30.95
C VAL A 190 14.46 0.50 31.10
N LYS A 191 14.66 -0.24 32.20
CA LYS A 191 13.64 -1.20 32.62
C LYS A 191 12.37 -0.38 32.80
N LEU A 192 11.44 -0.45 31.84
CA LEU A 192 10.10 0.14 31.91
C LEU A 192 9.25 -0.48 33.05
N SER A 193 9.90 -1.11 34.04
CA SER A 193 9.29 -1.58 35.28
C SER A 193 9.47 -0.60 36.43
N ASN A 194 10.29 0.46 36.27
CA ASN A 194 10.64 1.38 37.37
C ASN A 194 10.28 2.85 37.08
N LEU A 195 9.73 3.16 35.92
CA LEU A 195 8.95 4.39 35.74
C LEU A 195 7.54 4.10 36.28
N PRO A 196 6.87 5.03 36.99
CA PRO A 196 5.45 4.86 37.23
C PRO A 196 4.79 4.56 35.89
N GLU A 197 4.15 3.39 35.81
CA GLU A 197 3.40 2.96 34.64
C GLU A 197 2.51 4.14 34.25
N SER A 198 2.84 4.80 33.14
CA SER A 198 1.99 5.87 32.63
C SER A 198 0.65 5.20 32.41
N ALA A 199 -0.34 5.52 33.24
CA ALA A 199 -1.68 4.94 33.23
C ALA A 199 -2.46 5.25 31.93
N THR A 200 -1.79 5.82 30.93
CA THR A 200 -2.28 6.09 29.58
C THR A 200 -2.26 4.79 28.77
N PRO A 201 -3.42 4.29 28.31
CA PRO A 201 -3.48 3.15 27.41
C PRO A 201 -2.60 3.36 26.18
N PRO A 202 -2.00 2.29 25.62
CA PRO A 202 -1.21 2.41 24.40
C PRO A 202 -2.09 2.92 23.26
N CYS A 203 -1.58 3.89 22.47
CA CYS A 203 -2.32 4.39 21.33
C CYS A 203 -2.73 3.25 20.39
N LYS A 204 -4.02 3.19 20.09
CA LYS A 204 -4.57 2.23 19.14
C LYS A 204 -4.65 2.88 17.77
N LEU A 205 -4.12 2.23 16.73
CA LEU A 205 -4.23 2.71 15.35
C LEU A 205 -5.67 2.60 14.81
N GLU A 206 -6.43 1.60 15.27
CA GLU A 206 -7.80 1.33 14.80
C GLU A 206 -8.78 2.48 15.11
N GLY A 207 -9.71 2.73 14.18
CA GLY A 207 -10.79 3.70 14.31
C GLY A 207 -10.66 4.87 13.34
N THR A 208 -11.43 5.91 13.61
CA THR A 208 -11.48 7.12 12.78
C THR A 208 -10.47 8.16 13.24
N TRP A 209 -9.90 8.86 12.28
CA TRP A 209 -8.91 9.91 12.47
C TRP A 209 -9.15 11.05 11.48
N TYR A 210 -8.86 12.29 11.91
CA TYR A 210 -9.04 13.51 11.12
C TYR A 210 -7.77 14.32 11.10
N ASN A 211 -7.38 14.85 9.94
CA ASN A 211 -6.24 15.75 9.83
C ASN A 211 -6.64 17.23 9.84
N GLU A 212 -5.63 18.09 9.92
CA GLU A 212 -5.77 19.55 9.93
C GLU A 212 -6.37 20.15 8.64
N LEU A 213 -6.41 19.36 7.56
CA LEU A 213 -7.01 19.73 6.28
C LEU A 213 -8.49 19.34 6.18
N GLY A 214 -9.04 18.63 7.18
CA GLY A 214 -10.42 18.14 7.20
C GLY A 214 -10.62 16.79 6.53
N SER A 215 -9.55 16.07 6.20
CA SER A 215 -9.62 14.71 5.65
C SER A 215 -9.92 13.69 6.75
N GLU A 216 -10.65 12.63 6.39
CA GLU A 216 -11.01 11.51 7.27
C GLU A 216 -10.29 10.24 6.83
N VAL A 217 -9.71 9.50 7.78
CA VAL A 217 -9.24 8.14 7.56
C VAL A 217 -9.81 7.20 8.61
N ILE A 218 -10.33 6.05 8.17
CA ILE A 218 -10.86 5.00 9.03
C ILE A 218 -9.97 3.77 8.86
N LEU A 219 -9.31 3.37 9.95
CA LEU A 219 -8.33 2.28 9.94
C LEU A 219 -8.83 1.08 10.73
N LYS A 220 -8.53 -0.12 10.23
CA LYS A 220 -8.62 -1.39 10.93
C LYS A 220 -7.29 -2.09 10.78
N GLN A 221 -6.84 -2.76 11.84
CA GLN A 221 -5.61 -3.54 11.83
C GLN A 221 -5.91 -4.94 12.33
N ASP A 222 -5.46 -5.97 11.61
CA ASP A 222 -5.58 -7.35 12.07
C ASP A 222 -4.36 -7.80 12.89
N ASN A 223 -4.44 -9.01 13.46
CA ASN A 223 -3.37 -9.58 14.29
C ASN A 223 -2.10 -9.89 13.50
N ALA A 224 -2.14 -9.91 12.16
CA ALA A 224 -0.94 -10.04 11.32
C ALA A 224 -0.30 -8.67 11.05
N GLY A 225 -0.87 -7.58 11.59
CA GLY A 225 -0.40 -6.23 11.41
C GLY A 225 -0.88 -5.56 10.11
N ILE A 226 -1.73 -6.23 9.32
CA ILE A 226 -2.24 -5.69 8.06
C ILE A 226 -3.25 -4.59 8.35
N ILE A 227 -3.03 -3.42 7.75
CA ILE A 227 -3.87 -2.24 7.89
C ILE A 227 -4.78 -2.15 6.67
N LYS A 228 -6.10 -2.06 6.90
CA LYS A 228 -7.11 -1.81 5.88
C LYS A 228 -8.01 -0.68 6.30
N GLY A 229 -8.59 0.02 5.33
CA GLY A 229 -9.42 1.17 5.66
C GLY A 229 -9.96 1.93 4.47
N GLU A 230 -10.49 3.10 4.77
CA GLU A 230 -11.01 4.06 3.80
C GLU A 230 -10.42 5.44 4.10
N TYR A 231 -10.10 6.19 3.05
CA TYR A 231 -9.61 7.55 3.13
C TYR A 231 -10.51 8.48 2.31
N ARG A 232 -10.91 9.60 2.90
CA ARG A 232 -11.66 10.69 2.26
C ARG A 232 -10.84 11.96 2.40
N THR A 233 -10.31 12.44 1.29
CA THR A 233 -9.51 13.68 1.28
C THR A 233 -10.44 14.89 1.18
N ALA A 234 -10.11 15.94 1.93
CA ALA A 234 -10.74 17.25 1.81
C ALA A 234 -10.03 18.17 0.81
N VAL A 235 -8.90 17.73 0.25
CA VAL A 235 -8.10 18.51 -0.71
C VAL A 235 -7.75 17.70 -1.95
N GLU A 236 -7.60 18.38 -3.07
CA GLU A 236 -7.06 17.83 -4.31
C GLU A 236 -6.33 18.91 -5.12
N GLN A 237 -5.32 18.52 -5.91
CA GLN A 237 -4.54 19.48 -6.71
C GLN A 237 -5.34 20.06 -7.89
N SER A 238 -6.23 19.25 -8.46
CA SER A 238 -7.12 19.63 -9.55
C SER A 238 -8.46 18.93 -9.38
N PRO A 239 -9.58 19.54 -9.79
CA PRO A 239 -10.91 18.94 -9.69
C PRO A 239 -10.95 17.49 -10.20
N GLY A 240 -11.35 16.55 -9.33
CA GLY A 240 -11.47 15.12 -9.64
C GLY A 240 -10.18 14.30 -9.56
N ALA A 241 -9.06 14.88 -9.12
CA ALA A 241 -7.83 14.13 -8.89
C ALA A 241 -7.97 13.11 -7.73
N ALA A 242 -8.80 13.40 -6.73
CA ALA A 242 -9.12 12.46 -5.66
C ALA A 242 -10.03 11.30 -6.11
N GLY A 243 -10.58 11.35 -7.32
CA GLY A 243 -11.62 10.44 -7.80
C GLY A 243 -13.02 10.95 -7.50
N ASN A 244 -13.99 10.04 -7.44
CA ASN A 244 -15.42 10.35 -7.21
C ASN A 244 -15.98 9.73 -5.92
N THR A 245 -15.18 8.91 -5.23
CA THR A 245 -15.57 8.20 -4.00
C THR A 245 -14.40 8.17 -3.03
N HIS A 246 -14.62 7.60 -1.84
CA HIS A 246 -13.53 7.32 -0.90
C HIS A 246 -12.51 6.37 -1.55
N SER A 247 -11.26 6.47 -1.11
CA SER A 247 -10.16 5.61 -1.57
C SER A 247 -9.87 4.53 -0.53
N LEU A 248 -9.45 3.34 -0.99
CA LEU A 248 -9.09 2.26 -0.08
C LEU A 248 -7.69 2.47 0.49
N VAL A 249 -7.54 2.13 1.76
CA VAL A 249 -6.26 2.12 2.47
C VAL A 249 -5.76 0.68 2.55
N HIS A 250 -4.49 0.46 2.25
CA HIS A 250 -3.81 -0.81 2.50
C HIS A 250 -2.37 -0.60 2.97
N GLY A 251 -1.97 -1.30 4.03
CA GLY A 251 -0.66 -1.12 4.65
C GLY A 251 -0.32 -2.19 5.67
N ILE A 252 0.73 -1.92 6.44
CA ILE A 252 1.21 -2.81 7.50
C ILE A 252 1.82 -1.97 8.63
N GLY A 253 1.68 -2.47 9.85
CA GLY A 253 2.33 -1.96 11.06
C GLY A 253 2.48 -3.10 12.06
N ASN A 254 3.17 -2.87 13.18
CA ASN A 254 3.23 -3.87 14.24
C ASN A 254 2.06 -3.70 15.22
N PHE A 255 1.19 -4.70 15.30
CA PHE A 255 0.04 -4.70 16.22
C PHE A 255 0.42 -4.91 17.69
N HIS A 256 1.54 -5.58 17.97
CA HIS A 256 1.87 -6.11 19.30
C HIS A 256 2.74 -5.20 20.16
N GLU A 257 3.43 -4.22 19.56
CA GLU A 257 4.35 -3.34 20.27
C GLU A 257 3.76 -1.92 20.43
N PRO A 258 3.75 -1.35 21.64
CA PRO A 258 3.30 0.01 21.84
C PRO A 258 4.22 1.00 21.09
N ASN A 259 3.64 2.08 20.56
CA ASN A 259 4.35 3.10 19.78
C ASN A 259 5.09 2.54 18.55
N SER A 260 4.64 1.41 17.99
CA SER A 260 5.26 0.86 16.78
C SER A 260 5.06 1.77 15.57
N THR A 261 5.99 1.66 14.62
CA THR A 261 5.88 2.36 13.35
C THR A 261 4.94 1.61 12.41
N PHE A 262 4.26 2.35 11.54
CA PHE A 262 3.34 1.80 10.55
C PHE A 262 3.43 2.57 9.23
N GLY A 263 2.94 1.97 8.16
CA GLY A 263 2.82 2.64 6.87
C GLY A 263 1.71 2.07 6.02
N PHE A 264 0.96 2.93 5.34
CA PHE A 264 -0.15 2.56 4.49
C PHE A 264 -0.21 3.42 3.22
N HIS A 265 -0.96 2.94 2.24
CA HIS A 265 -1.06 3.57 0.93
C HIS A 265 -2.51 3.87 0.56
N VAL A 266 -2.69 4.96 -0.16
CA VAL A 266 -3.96 5.38 -0.75
C VAL A 266 -3.76 5.57 -2.25
N VAL A 267 -4.49 4.83 -3.06
CA VAL A 267 -4.48 4.97 -4.53
C VAL A 267 -5.56 5.94 -4.94
N TRP A 268 -5.18 6.94 -5.74
CA TRP A 268 -6.10 7.92 -6.30
C TRP A 268 -6.42 7.59 -7.75
N ARG A 269 -7.71 7.72 -8.11
CA ARG A 269 -8.20 7.61 -9.48
C ARG A 269 -7.60 6.41 -10.24
N ASN A 270 -7.70 5.20 -9.67
CA ASN A 270 -7.21 3.96 -10.28
C ASN A 270 -5.71 3.95 -10.65
N GLY A 271 -4.88 4.71 -9.94
CA GLY A 271 -3.42 4.69 -10.14
C GLY A 271 -2.87 5.84 -10.99
N GLU A 272 -3.63 6.91 -11.18
CA GLU A 272 -3.09 8.19 -11.67
C GLU A 272 -2.12 8.80 -10.65
N SER A 273 -2.32 8.52 -9.36
CA SER A 273 -1.33 8.77 -8.32
C SER A 273 -1.54 7.85 -7.12
N VAL A 274 -0.55 7.81 -6.22
CA VAL A 274 -0.60 7.07 -4.97
C VAL A 274 0.10 7.87 -3.88
N THR A 275 -0.49 7.92 -2.69
CA THR A 275 0.15 8.48 -1.50
C THR A 275 0.51 7.36 -0.55
N GLY A 276 1.76 7.31 -0.12
CA GLY A 276 2.21 6.50 1.00
C GLY A 276 2.32 7.37 2.24
N PHE A 277 1.70 6.96 3.33
CA PHE A 277 1.83 7.56 4.65
C PHE A 277 2.66 6.64 5.55
N VAL A 278 3.55 7.22 6.35
CA VAL A 278 4.34 6.50 7.35
C VAL A 278 4.49 7.36 8.60
N GLY A 279 4.47 6.70 9.75
CA GLY A 279 4.60 7.37 11.03
C GLY A 279 4.53 6.40 12.17
N GLN A 280 4.20 6.93 13.33
CA GLN A 280 3.98 6.20 14.58
C GLN A 280 2.85 6.90 15.34
N CYS A 281 2.18 6.16 16.21
CA CYS A 281 1.21 6.79 17.09
C CYS A 281 1.84 7.27 18.40
N HIS A 282 1.42 8.44 18.85
CA HIS A 282 1.84 9.04 20.11
C HIS A 282 0.66 9.35 21.02
N SER A 283 0.64 8.78 22.22
CA SER A 283 -0.33 9.12 23.29
C SER A 283 0.14 10.25 24.22
N THR A 284 1.44 10.54 24.23
CA THR A 284 2.08 11.35 25.31
C THR A 284 2.69 12.67 24.83
N CYS A 285 2.59 12.99 23.54
CA CYS A 285 3.25 14.15 22.94
C CYS A 285 2.36 15.35 22.66
N ALA A 286 1.06 15.24 22.93
CA ALA A 286 0.17 16.38 23.01
C ALA A 286 0.12 16.84 24.47
N LEU A 287 0.09 18.16 24.69
CA LEU A 287 -0.02 18.80 26.01
C LEU A 287 -1.22 18.30 26.84
N GLU A 288 -2.17 17.59 26.20
CA GLU A 288 -3.42 17.10 26.78
C GLU A 288 -3.57 15.56 26.79
N GLN A 289 -2.48 14.77 26.65
CA GLN A 289 -2.54 13.28 26.65
C GLN A 289 -3.50 12.69 25.59
N MET A 290 -3.51 13.30 24.40
CA MET A 290 -4.35 12.84 23.29
C MET A 290 -3.54 12.00 22.31
N ASP A 291 -4.14 10.89 21.86
CA ASP A 291 -3.62 10.07 20.78
C ASP A 291 -3.52 10.90 19.49
N THR A 292 -2.33 10.92 18.90
CA THR A 292 -2.01 11.63 17.65
C THR A 292 -1.23 10.75 16.70
N LEU A 293 -1.56 10.80 15.40
CA LEU A 293 -0.74 10.24 14.33
C LEU A 293 -0.03 11.38 13.61
N GLU A 294 1.24 11.60 13.94
CA GLU A 294 2.09 12.46 13.13
C GLU A 294 2.62 11.62 11.97
N MET A 295 2.11 11.90 10.77
CA MET A 295 2.44 11.13 9.58
C MET A 295 3.15 12.00 8.57
N ARG A 296 4.20 11.45 7.97
CA ARG A 296 4.80 11.98 6.76
C ARG A 296 4.30 11.19 5.58
N TRP A 297 4.19 11.86 4.45
CA TRP A 297 3.74 11.22 3.25
C TRP A 297 4.57 11.62 2.06
N ILE A 298 4.65 10.70 1.12
CA ILE A 298 5.12 10.93 -0.23
C ILE A 298 3.98 10.56 -1.19
N LEU A 299 3.73 11.41 -2.17
CA LEU A 299 2.74 11.19 -3.22
C LEU A 299 3.47 11.05 -4.54
N TRP A 300 3.29 9.91 -5.21
CA TRP A 300 3.78 9.71 -6.57
C TRP A 300 2.68 10.00 -7.59
N GLN A 301 2.93 10.97 -8.47
CA GLN A 301 2.13 11.29 -9.64
C GLN A 301 2.61 10.47 -10.83
N SER A 302 1.70 9.78 -11.51
CA SER A 302 2.04 9.01 -12.70
C SER A 302 2.67 9.90 -13.76
N ILE A 303 3.68 9.35 -14.43
CA ILE A 303 4.41 9.99 -15.50
C ILE A 303 4.21 9.21 -16.79
N ASP A 304 4.13 9.93 -17.90
CA ASP A 304 4.02 9.31 -19.24
C ASP A 304 5.38 8.88 -19.77
N LYS A 305 6.43 9.62 -19.41
CA LYS A 305 7.79 9.45 -19.90
C LYS A 305 8.74 9.23 -18.74
N CYS A 306 9.64 8.26 -18.89
CA CYS A 306 10.65 7.96 -17.88
C CYS A 306 11.47 9.21 -17.46
N GLN A 307 11.74 10.14 -18.39
CA GLN A 307 12.49 11.37 -18.12
C GLN A 307 11.75 12.35 -17.18
N ASP A 308 10.43 12.24 -17.03
CA ASP A 308 9.62 13.14 -16.23
C ASP A 308 9.60 12.76 -14.73
N HIS A 309 10.33 11.72 -14.34
CA HIS A 309 10.38 11.23 -12.96
C HIS A 309 10.91 12.24 -11.93
N TRP A 310 11.46 13.37 -12.37
CA TRP A 310 12.04 14.39 -11.48
C TRP A 310 10.95 15.19 -10.76
N ARG A 311 9.76 15.28 -11.35
CA ARG A 311 8.59 16.01 -10.81
C ARG A 311 7.50 15.11 -10.25
N SER A 312 7.73 13.79 -10.22
CA SER A 312 6.68 12.83 -9.89
C SER A 312 6.39 12.73 -8.39
N THR A 313 7.26 13.24 -7.51
CA THR A 313 7.07 13.08 -6.06
C THR A 313 6.75 14.40 -5.38
N LEU A 314 5.63 14.43 -4.66
CA LEU A 314 5.32 15.45 -3.65
C LEU A 314 5.58 14.88 -2.25
N TYR A 315 5.85 15.75 -1.29
CA TYR A 315 6.11 15.39 0.11
C TYR A 315 5.38 16.34 1.04
N GLY A 316 4.91 15.82 2.17
CA GLY A 316 4.35 16.63 3.23
C GLY A 316 4.20 15.90 4.56
N VAL A 317 3.57 16.60 5.50
CA VAL A 317 3.32 16.14 6.86
C VAL A 317 1.87 16.43 7.17
N ASN A 318 1.20 15.52 7.87
CA ASN A 318 -0.12 15.74 8.44
C ASN A 318 -0.18 15.22 9.87
N THR A 319 -0.99 15.86 10.70
CA THR A 319 -1.25 15.42 12.07
C THR A 319 -2.69 14.98 12.18
N PHE A 320 -2.91 13.71 12.49
CA PHE A 320 -4.26 13.19 12.66
C PHE A 320 -4.62 13.02 14.13
N THR A 321 -5.85 13.40 14.45
CA THR A 321 -6.45 13.36 15.79
C THR A 321 -7.75 12.56 15.77
N ARG A 322 -8.24 12.18 16.94
CA ARG A 322 -9.55 11.50 17.08
C ARG A 322 -10.76 12.42 16.93
N TYR A 323 -10.56 13.71 17.13
CA TYR A 323 -11.58 14.73 16.94
C TYR A 323 -11.31 15.50 15.65
N GLU A 324 -12.38 16.07 15.11
CA GLU A 324 -12.34 16.85 13.89
C GLU A 324 -11.64 18.20 14.12
N GLN A 325 -10.69 18.53 13.25
CA GLN A 325 -9.94 19.80 13.30
C GLN A 325 -10.46 20.81 12.27
N ALA A 326 -11.02 20.33 11.16
CA ALA A 326 -11.59 21.15 10.09
C ALA A 326 -12.70 20.38 9.35
N ALA A 327 -13.68 21.12 8.81
CA ALA A 327 -14.75 20.55 8.02
C ALA A 327 -14.24 19.86 6.76
N GLY A 328 -14.92 18.80 6.32
CA GLY A 328 -14.56 18.07 5.11
C GLY A 328 -15.48 16.87 4.87
N PRO A 329 -15.16 16.03 3.89
CA PRO A 329 -15.99 14.87 3.55
C PRO A 329 -16.09 13.86 4.68
N ARG A 330 -17.30 13.38 4.99
CA ARG A 330 -17.55 12.40 6.06
C ARG A 330 -18.21 11.14 5.54
N LYS A 331 -17.78 9.98 6.06
CA LYS A 331 -18.48 8.71 5.80
C LYS A 331 -19.94 8.78 6.23
N ALA A 332 -20.18 9.33 7.43
CA ALA A 332 -21.51 9.41 8.03
C ALA A 332 -22.50 10.26 7.22
N GLU A 333 -21.99 11.24 6.47
CA GLU A 333 -22.78 12.15 5.64
C GLU A 333 -22.83 11.72 4.17
N ASN A 334 -22.22 10.57 3.84
CA ASN A 334 -22.07 10.08 2.47
C ASN A 334 -21.36 11.08 1.52
N VAL A 335 -20.47 11.91 2.07
CA VAL A 335 -19.60 12.83 1.31
C VAL A 335 -18.20 12.20 1.24
N HIS A 336 -17.56 12.22 0.07
CA HIS A 336 -16.37 11.39 -0.15
C HIS A 336 -15.17 12.12 -0.75
N VAL A 337 -15.40 13.21 -1.45
CA VAL A 337 -14.39 13.97 -2.20
C VAL A 337 -14.55 15.45 -1.88
N PRO A 338 -13.50 16.27 -2.13
CA PRO A 338 -13.57 17.71 -1.88
C PRO A 338 -14.73 18.36 -2.65
N ASN A 339 -15.32 19.41 -2.09
CA ASN A 339 -16.34 20.21 -2.78
C ASN A 339 -15.70 20.87 -4.02
N ARG A 340 -16.27 20.62 -5.20
CA ARG A 340 -15.78 21.22 -6.45
C ARG A 340 -16.51 22.54 -6.70
N ALA A 341 -15.79 23.56 -7.16
CA ALA A 341 -16.39 24.83 -7.53
C ALA A 341 -17.47 24.59 -8.62
N GLY A 342 -18.73 24.92 -8.30
CA GLY A 342 -19.89 24.71 -9.18
C GLY A 342 -20.71 23.44 -8.90
N GLU A 343 -20.34 22.60 -7.93
CA GLU A 343 -21.24 21.58 -7.38
C GLU A 343 -22.04 22.20 -6.23
N ASP A 344 -23.29 22.57 -6.49
CA ASP A 344 -24.20 23.03 -5.43
C ASP A 344 -24.36 21.92 -4.38
N ILE A 345 -23.99 22.23 -3.13
CA ILE A 345 -24.30 21.39 -1.98
C ILE A 345 -25.82 21.39 -1.84
N LYS A 346 -26.48 20.31 -2.27
CA LYS A 346 -27.90 20.11 -1.92
C LYS A 346 -27.98 20.09 -0.39
N PRO A 347 -28.77 20.97 0.24
CA PRO A 347 -28.95 20.94 1.67
C PRO A 347 -29.41 19.54 2.10
N ILE A 348 -28.75 18.99 3.12
CA ILE A 348 -29.19 17.77 3.78
C ILE A 348 -30.55 18.09 4.39
N GLU A 349 -31.63 17.47 3.88
CA GLU A 349 -32.92 17.55 4.54
C GLU A 349 -32.79 16.92 5.93
N PRO A 350 -33.21 17.62 7.00
CA PRO A 350 -33.10 17.07 8.34
C PRO A 350 -33.95 15.81 8.46
N ILE A 351 -33.32 14.75 8.96
CA ILE A 351 -33.96 13.49 9.33
C ILE A 351 -35.07 13.83 10.33
N SER A 352 -36.33 13.65 9.94
CA SER A 352 -37.47 13.81 10.84
C SER A 352 -37.49 12.64 11.82
N ALA A 353 -36.89 12.83 13.00
CA ALA A 353 -37.15 12.00 14.15
C ALA A 353 -38.45 12.46 14.81
N SER A 354 -39.50 11.68 14.60
CA SER A 354 -40.75 11.72 15.36
C SER A 354 -40.49 11.66 16.86
N CYS A 355 -41.16 12.51 17.65
CA CYS A 355 -41.57 12.14 19.00
C CYS A 355 -42.80 12.92 19.49
N CYS A 356 -43.72 12.14 20.05
CA CYS A 356 -45.05 12.45 20.56
C CYS A 356 -45.12 13.59 21.61
N HIS A 357 -46.25 14.29 21.67
CA HIS A 357 -47.17 14.34 22.83
C HIS A 357 -48.40 15.20 22.52
N GLY A 358 -49.59 14.74 22.90
CA GLY A 358 -50.81 15.55 22.90
C GLY A 358 -52.08 14.76 22.65
N ALA A 359 -52.68 14.26 23.73
CA ALA A 359 -53.90 13.46 23.76
C ALA A 359 -55.09 14.10 23.01
N SER A 360 -55.87 13.25 22.32
CA SER A 360 -57.25 13.58 21.94
C SER A 360 -58.15 12.41 22.32
N PHE A 361 -58.75 12.52 23.50
CA PHE A 361 -60.01 11.88 23.84
C PHE A 361 -61.09 12.47 22.94
N LEU A 362 -61.85 11.63 22.22
CA LEU A 362 -63.31 11.71 22.01
C LEU A 362 -63.71 10.79 20.85
N SER A 363 -64.00 9.54 21.20
CA SER A 363 -64.88 8.66 20.41
C SER A 363 -66.19 8.52 21.17
N LEU A 364 -67.29 9.00 20.59
CA LEU A 364 -68.68 8.53 20.72
C LEU A 364 -69.65 9.69 20.47
N LEU A 365 -70.31 9.72 19.31
CA LEU A 365 -71.75 9.94 19.26
C LEU A 365 -72.37 9.49 17.91
N PHE A 366 -73.10 8.39 18.00
CA PHE A 366 -74.41 8.09 17.38
C PHE A 366 -74.62 8.13 15.85
N ILE A 367 -74.90 6.92 15.36
CA ILE A 367 -75.75 6.59 14.21
C ILE A 367 -77.22 6.96 14.53
N LEU A 368 -77.93 7.63 13.61
CA LEU A 368 -79.34 7.35 13.31
C LEU A 368 -79.84 8.00 12.01
N LEU A 369 -80.60 7.19 11.27
CA LEU A 369 -81.39 7.43 10.06
C LEU A 369 -82.13 8.79 10.01
N LEU A 370 -82.30 9.35 8.81
CA LEU A 370 -83.61 9.44 8.15
C LEU A 370 -83.55 9.96 6.70
N VAL A 371 -84.39 9.33 5.88
CA VAL A 371 -84.74 9.61 4.49
C VAL A 371 -85.84 10.68 4.44
N ALA A 372 -85.92 11.39 3.30
CA ALA A 372 -86.96 12.34 2.82
C ALA A 372 -86.85 13.77 3.40
N LEU A 373 -86.77 14.84 2.61
CA LEU A 373 -87.32 15.17 1.28
C LEU A 373 -86.29 15.87 0.37
#